data_AF-A0A6T5Z4W5-F1
#
_entry.id   AF-A0A6T5Z4W5-F1
#
_cell.length_a   1.000
_cell.length_b   1.000
_cell.length_c   1.000
_cell.angle_alpha   90.00
_cell.angle_beta   90.00
_cell.angle_gamma   90.00
#
_symmetry.space_group_name_H-M   'P 1'
#
loop_
_entity.id
_entity.type
_entity.pdbx_description
1 polymer ?
#
loop_
_entity_poly.entity_id
_entity_poly.type
_entity_poly.pdbx_seq_one_letter_code
_entity_poly.pdbx_strand_id
1 'polypeptide(L)'
;GGRPPPSRAPATARGVGRPIVHADSAVDDPLSGGDYIKVGGGTVPRNLAGLIVNRVSASAMNAMTAPIVSVGPASVNQAIKGLAIARRTLEPVRQDFVFVPSFVRLENEDLSAIQIDIERTRPRSIAEMDGMELRAAGSTEVKGLAGAIAKNARDSSNSFIVAVGANSVNQAIKAVAIARTYLADEGIDLRCRTSIDDIGEGELAGKSSVTVVVEPITH
;
A
#
# COMPACT_ATOMS: atom_id res chain seq x y z
N GLY A 1 36.02 -32.67 -20.84
CA GLY A 1 34.80 -31.85 -20.85
C GLY A 1 33.77 -32.49 -19.95
N GLY A 2 33.53 -31.93 -18.77
CA GLY A 2 32.49 -32.38 -17.84
C GLY A 2 31.68 -31.16 -17.41
N ARG A 3 30.38 -31.16 -17.66
CA ARG A 3 29.47 -30.09 -17.21
C ARG A 3 29.38 -30.13 -15.67
N PRO A 4 29.38 -28.97 -14.99
CA PRO A 4 29.09 -28.93 -13.57
C PRO A 4 27.60 -29.25 -13.32
N PRO A 5 27.25 -29.76 -12.12
CA PRO A 5 25.86 -30.06 -11.77
C PRO A 5 25.02 -28.76 -11.67
N PRO A 6 23.71 -28.82 -11.94
CA PRO A 6 22.85 -27.64 -11.84
C PRO A 6 22.80 -27.16 -10.38
N SER A 7 23.00 -25.85 -10.19
CA SER A 7 22.87 -25.20 -8.90
C SER A 7 21.43 -25.37 -8.39
N ARG A 8 21.33 -25.80 -7.14
CA ARG A 8 20.06 -25.98 -6.45
C ARG A 8 19.47 -24.59 -6.19
N ALA A 9 18.37 -24.25 -6.86
CA ALA A 9 17.63 -23.03 -6.57
C ALA A 9 17.22 -23.02 -5.08
N PRO A 10 17.33 -21.89 -4.37
CA PRO A 10 16.87 -21.81 -2.99
C PRO A 10 15.36 -22.05 -2.96
N ALA A 11 14.94 -22.90 -2.02
CA ALA A 11 13.54 -23.20 -1.79
C ALA A 11 12.76 -21.91 -1.51
N THR A 12 11.72 -21.65 -2.30
CA THR A 12 10.78 -20.57 -2.05
C THR A 12 10.12 -20.83 -0.69
N ALA A 13 10.43 -19.98 0.29
CA ALA A 13 9.75 -19.98 1.57
C ALA A 13 8.25 -19.81 1.32
N ARG A 14 7.45 -20.71 1.91
CA ARG A 14 5.98 -20.61 1.92
C ARG A 14 5.58 -19.25 2.49
N GLY A 15 4.54 -18.66 1.91
CA GLY A 15 4.03 -17.32 2.23
C GLY A 15 3.67 -17.14 3.71
N VAL A 16 4.68 -16.77 4.49
CA VAL A 16 4.50 -16.02 5.72
C VAL A 16 4.46 -14.56 5.27
N GLY A 17 3.39 -13.84 5.59
CA GLY A 17 3.35 -12.39 5.38
C GLY A 17 4.62 -11.74 5.94
N ARG A 18 5.08 -10.64 5.33
CA ARG A 18 6.26 -9.93 5.85
C ARG A 18 6.06 -9.67 7.35
N PRO A 19 7.06 -9.95 8.21
CA PRO A 19 6.91 -9.76 9.64
C PRO A 19 6.51 -8.31 9.94
N ILE A 20 5.71 -8.12 11.00
CA ILE A 20 5.38 -6.81 11.54
C ILE A 20 6.71 -6.10 11.84
N VAL A 21 6.99 -5.02 11.11
CA VAL A 21 8.26 -4.30 11.22
C VAL A 21 8.08 -3.19 12.26
N HIS A 22 8.79 -3.28 13.38
CA HIS A 22 8.89 -2.16 14.34
C HIS A 22 9.57 -0.96 13.67
N ALA A 23 9.26 0.26 14.10
CA ALA A 23 9.88 1.49 13.56
C ALA A 23 11.43 1.47 13.58
N ASP A 24 12.01 0.70 14.51
CA ASP A 24 13.45 0.56 14.71
C ASP A 24 14.08 -0.66 14.03
N SER A 25 13.30 -1.65 13.59
CA SER A 25 13.84 -2.71 12.74
C SER A 25 13.93 -2.19 11.32
N ALA A 26 15.12 -1.75 10.92
CA ALA A 26 15.41 -1.37 9.55
C ALA A 26 14.92 -2.49 8.61
N VAL A 27 13.98 -2.16 7.72
CA VAL A 27 13.82 -2.97 6.50
C VAL A 27 15.12 -2.78 5.73
N ASP A 28 15.82 -3.87 5.40
CA ASP A 28 16.95 -3.85 4.46
C ASP A 28 16.56 -2.95 3.28
N ASP A 29 17.48 -2.08 2.86
CA ASP A 29 17.26 -1.17 1.74
C ASP A 29 16.66 -1.97 0.57
N PRO A 30 15.38 -1.76 0.22
CA PRO A 30 14.74 -2.52 -0.86
C PRO A 30 15.38 -2.24 -2.21
N LEU A 31 16.23 -1.21 -2.31
CA LEU A 31 17.02 -0.85 -3.48
C LEU A 31 18.31 -1.69 -3.61
N SER A 32 18.69 -2.46 -2.58
CA SER A 32 19.98 -3.17 -2.52
C SER A 32 20.05 -4.50 -3.29
N GLY A 33 19.01 -4.89 -4.04
CA GLY A 33 19.13 -6.01 -5.00
C GLY A 33 17.87 -6.81 -5.36
N GLY A 34 16.66 -6.40 -4.95
CA GLY A 34 15.40 -7.06 -5.30
C GLY A 34 14.69 -6.51 -6.54
N ASP A 35 13.72 -7.25 -7.10
CA ASP A 35 12.77 -6.74 -8.11
C ASP A 35 11.78 -5.78 -7.42
N TYR A 36 11.70 -4.52 -7.87
CA TYR A 36 10.75 -3.51 -7.42
C TYR A 36 10.28 -2.65 -8.59
N ILE A 37 9.09 -2.03 -8.47
CA ILE A 37 8.64 -0.99 -9.40
C ILE A 37 8.93 0.37 -8.79
N LYS A 38 9.81 1.14 -9.43
CA LYS A 38 10.00 2.55 -9.10
C LYS A 38 8.85 3.39 -9.68
N VAL A 39 8.19 4.17 -8.83
CA VAL A 39 7.16 5.12 -9.25
C VAL A 39 7.66 6.54 -9.02
N GLY A 40 7.60 7.37 -10.06
CA GLY A 40 7.91 8.79 -10.02
C GLY A 40 6.67 9.65 -10.21
N GLY A 41 6.77 10.96 -9.97
CA GLY A 41 5.64 11.89 -10.11
C GLY A 41 5.03 11.95 -11.52
N GLY A 42 5.83 11.67 -12.56
CA GLY A 42 5.39 11.61 -13.96
C GLY A 42 4.86 10.24 -14.41
N THR A 43 4.82 9.23 -13.52
CA THR A 43 4.28 7.91 -13.86
C THR A 43 2.79 8.02 -14.20
N VAL A 44 2.40 7.41 -15.33
CA VAL A 44 0.98 7.32 -15.73
C VAL A 44 0.31 6.16 -14.96
N PRO A 45 -0.72 6.42 -14.13
CA PRO A 45 -1.35 5.39 -13.29
C PRO A 45 -1.86 4.17 -14.04
N ARG A 46 -2.40 4.36 -15.26
CA ARG A 46 -2.91 3.26 -16.09
C ARG A 46 -1.82 2.27 -16.50
N ASN A 47 -0.62 2.76 -16.82
CA ASN A 47 0.50 1.89 -17.19
C ASN A 47 1.00 1.11 -15.98
N LEU A 48 1.10 1.78 -14.82
CA LEU A 48 1.43 1.14 -13.55
C LEU A 48 0.39 0.07 -13.19
N ALA A 49 -0.90 0.36 -13.38
CA ALA A 49 -1.98 -0.59 -13.12
C ALA A 49 -1.83 -1.87 -13.95
N GLY A 50 -1.47 -1.76 -15.23
CA GLY A 50 -1.20 -2.94 -16.07
C GLY A 50 -0.08 -3.83 -15.53
N LEU A 51 1.00 -3.24 -15.01
CA LEU A 51 2.08 -4.00 -14.38
C LEU A 51 1.61 -4.70 -13.10
N ILE A 52 0.83 -4.02 -12.26
CA ILE A 52 0.26 -4.58 -11.03
C ILE A 52 -0.68 -5.76 -11.36
N VAL A 53 -1.58 -5.57 -12.32
CA VAL A 53 -2.54 -6.59 -12.78
C VAL A 53 -1.80 -7.86 -13.22
N ASN A 54 -0.75 -7.71 -14.04
CA ASN A 54 0.05 -8.85 -14.50
C ASN A 54 0.70 -9.60 -13.34
N ARG A 55 1.28 -8.86 -12.38
CA ARG A 55 1.94 -9.45 -11.20
C ARG A 55 0.96 -10.16 -10.27
N VAL A 56 -0.17 -9.54 -9.96
CA VAL A 56 -1.22 -10.13 -9.11
C VAL A 56 -1.85 -11.34 -9.79
N SER A 57 -2.10 -11.28 -11.09
CA SER A 57 -2.70 -12.40 -11.83
C SER A 57 -1.80 -13.64 -11.83
N ALA A 58 -0.48 -13.43 -11.93
CA ALA A 58 0.52 -14.48 -11.94
C ALA A 58 0.92 -14.99 -10.54
N SER A 59 0.60 -14.27 -9.46
CA SER A 59 0.99 -14.65 -8.10
C SER A 59 0.06 -15.71 -7.49
N ALA A 60 0.57 -16.55 -6.61
CA ALA A 60 -0.27 -17.45 -5.81
C ALA A 60 -1.13 -16.65 -4.81
N MET A 61 -2.22 -17.25 -4.32
CA MET A 61 -3.03 -16.63 -3.25
C MET A 61 -2.17 -16.37 -2.00
N ASN A 62 -2.33 -15.20 -1.38
CA ASN A 62 -1.53 -14.71 -0.25
C ASN A 62 -0.03 -14.56 -0.55
N ALA A 63 0.38 -14.61 -1.82
CA ALA A 63 1.76 -14.34 -2.21
C ALA A 63 1.99 -12.84 -2.39
N MET A 64 3.13 -12.39 -1.90
CA MET A 64 3.64 -11.05 -2.17
C MET A 64 4.09 -10.94 -3.61
N THR A 65 3.81 -9.79 -4.23
CA THR A 65 4.44 -9.40 -5.50
C THR A 65 5.60 -8.45 -5.25
N ALA A 66 6.43 -8.22 -6.26
CA ALA A 66 7.51 -7.24 -6.16
C ALA A 66 6.94 -5.84 -5.81
N PRO A 67 7.47 -5.17 -4.77
CA PRO A 67 6.87 -3.97 -4.20
C PRO A 67 6.98 -2.76 -5.12
N ILE A 68 6.18 -1.74 -4.81
CA ILE A 68 6.33 -0.41 -5.38
C ILE A 68 7.17 0.44 -4.43
N VAL A 69 8.10 1.23 -4.96
CA VAL A 69 8.83 2.24 -4.19
C VAL A 69 8.55 3.61 -4.79
N SER A 70 8.17 4.55 -3.92
CA SER A 70 7.78 5.90 -4.30
C SER A 70 8.42 6.93 -3.37
N VAL A 71 8.86 8.05 -3.95
CA VAL A 71 9.49 9.15 -3.20
C VAL A 71 8.72 10.43 -3.45
N GLY A 72 8.20 11.02 -2.37
CA GLY A 72 7.48 12.28 -2.38
C GLY A 72 6.00 12.19 -2.82
N PRO A 73 5.23 13.27 -2.60
CA PRO A 73 3.77 13.22 -2.69
C PRO A 73 3.22 12.87 -4.08
N ALA A 74 3.81 13.43 -5.13
CA ALA A 74 3.37 13.15 -6.49
C ALA A 74 3.52 11.66 -6.84
N SER A 75 4.65 11.06 -6.51
CA SER A 75 4.94 9.65 -6.76
C SER A 75 4.00 8.73 -5.98
N VAL A 76 3.78 9.00 -4.69
CA VAL A 76 2.84 8.24 -3.85
C VAL A 76 1.42 8.32 -4.43
N ASN A 77 1.00 9.51 -4.86
CA ASN A 77 -0.31 9.69 -5.48
C ASN A 77 -0.46 8.88 -6.78
N GLN A 78 0.53 8.87 -7.67
CA GLN A 78 0.46 8.03 -8.87
C GLN A 78 0.43 6.53 -8.52
N ALA A 79 1.16 6.11 -7.49
CA ALA A 79 1.16 4.73 -7.01
C ALA A 79 -0.23 4.30 -6.53
N ILE A 80 -0.86 5.09 -5.65
CA ILE A 80 -2.20 4.76 -5.11
C ILE A 80 -3.27 4.78 -6.22
N LYS A 81 -3.22 5.74 -7.15
CA LYS A 81 -4.11 5.73 -8.32
C LYS A 81 -3.91 4.48 -9.18
N GLY A 82 -2.66 4.06 -9.40
CA GLY A 82 -2.35 2.83 -10.13
C GLY A 82 -2.92 1.59 -9.44
N LEU A 83 -2.81 1.50 -8.12
CA LEU A 83 -3.41 0.43 -7.32
C LEU A 83 -4.94 0.44 -7.44
N ALA A 84 -5.59 1.59 -7.32
CA ALA A 84 -7.05 1.70 -7.45
C ALA A 84 -7.55 1.27 -8.84
N ILE A 85 -6.87 1.70 -9.91
CA ILE A 85 -7.19 1.29 -11.28
C ILE A 85 -6.95 -0.21 -11.48
N ALA A 86 -5.86 -0.76 -10.92
CA ALA A 86 -5.57 -2.19 -11.00
C ALA A 86 -6.66 -3.01 -10.31
N ARG A 87 -7.12 -2.62 -9.12
CA ARG A 87 -8.22 -3.28 -8.41
C ARG A 87 -9.50 -3.29 -9.25
N ARG A 88 -9.89 -2.14 -9.80
CA ARG A 88 -11.04 -2.04 -10.72
C ARG A 88 -10.89 -2.92 -11.97
N THR A 89 -9.67 -3.08 -12.48
CA THR A 89 -9.40 -3.94 -13.65
C THR A 89 -9.49 -5.44 -13.32
N LEU A 90 -9.16 -5.83 -12.08
CA LEU A 90 -9.21 -7.21 -11.61
C LEU A 90 -10.60 -7.67 -11.16
N GLU A 91 -11.50 -6.74 -10.85
CA GLU A 91 -12.86 -7.01 -10.37
C GLU A 91 -13.65 -7.98 -11.29
N PRO A 92 -13.71 -7.79 -12.63
CA PRO A 92 -14.48 -8.68 -13.51
C PRO A 92 -13.98 -10.12 -13.53
N VAL A 93 -12.68 -10.33 -13.27
CA VAL A 93 -12.06 -11.66 -13.21
C VAL A 93 -12.01 -12.23 -11.79
N ARG A 94 -12.72 -11.60 -10.84
CA ARG A 94 -12.83 -12.01 -9.44
C ARG A 94 -11.45 -12.22 -8.80
N GLN A 95 -10.55 -11.26 -9.01
CA GLN A 95 -9.27 -11.18 -8.33
C GLN A 95 -9.17 -9.86 -7.56
N ASP A 96 -8.41 -9.87 -6.47
CA ASP A 96 -8.17 -8.67 -5.68
C ASP A 96 -6.82 -8.80 -4.96
N PHE A 97 -6.37 -7.68 -4.41
CA PHE A 97 -5.17 -7.61 -3.62
C PHE A 97 -5.32 -6.56 -2.52
N VAL A 98 -4.48 -6.67 -1.51
CA VAL A 98 -4.24 -5.61 -0.55
C VAL A 98 -2.87 -5.02 -0.78
N PHE A 99 -2.66 -3.81 -0.27
CA PHE A 99 -1.34 -3.24 -0.19
C PHE A 99 -0.98 -2.87 1.24
N VAL A 100 0.31 -2.90 1.55
CA VAL A 100 0.84 -2.69 2.89
C VAL A 100 1.95 -1.64 2.80
N PRO A 101 1.72 -0.41 3.30
CA PRO A 101 2.72 0.65 3.22
C PRO A 101 3.74 0.57 4.36
N SER A 102 5.00 0.86 4.07
CA SER A 102 6.08 1.00 5.06
C SER A 102 7.04 2.11 4.65
N PHE A 103 7.70 2.73 5.64
CA PHE A 103 8.80 3.64 5.36
C PHE A 103 10.04 2.86 4.89
N VAL A 104 10.77 3.46 3.96
CA VAL A 104 12.11 3.03 3.58
C VAL A 104 13.08 4.07 4.10
N ARG A 105 14.12 3.62 4.80
CA ARG A 105 15.25 4.47 5.15
C ARG A 105 16.03 4.75 3.87
N LEU A 106 16.10 6.02 3.47
CA LEU A 106 17.01 6.45 2.42
C LEU A 106 18.30 6.96 3.08
N GLU A 107 19.42 6.82 2.38
CA GLU A 107 20.71 7.40 2.80
C GLU A 107 20.62 8.92 3.03
N ASN A 108 19.67 9.58 2.36
CA ASN A 108 19.33 10.97 2.57
C ASN A 108 18.09 11.09 3.47
N GLU A 109 18.30 11.48 4.73
CA GLU A 109 17.29 11.54 5.78
C GLU A 109 16.13 12.51 5.47
N ASP A 110 16.32 13.46 4.56
CA ASP A 110 15.31 14.45 4.18
C ASP A 110 14.16 13.88 3.33
N LEU A 111 14.36 12.69 2.75
CA LEU A 111 13.37 12.05 1.88
C LEU A 111 12.81 10.78 2.53
N SER A 112 11.53 10.84 2.92
CA SER A 112 10.79 9.64 3.30
C SER A 112 10.32 8.91 2.04
N ALA A 113 11.00 7.84 1.65
CA ALA A 113 10.48 6.90 0.66
C ALA A 113 9.39 6.02 1.29
N ILE A 114 8.35 5.73 0.52
CA ILE A 114 7.30 4.78 0.88
C ILE A 114 7.45 3.57 -0.03
N GLN A 115 7.65 2.42 0.60
CA GLN A 115 7.46 1.12 -0.03
C GLN A 115 6.01 0.69 0.16
N ILE A 116 5.46 0.12 -0.90
CA ILE A 116 4.13 -0.46 -0.92
C ILE A 116 4.24 -1.91 -1.35
N ASP A 117 4.11 -2.78 -0.37
CA ASP A 117 4.01 -4.21 -0.56
C ASP A 117 2.61 -4.56 -1.09
N ILE A 118 2.50 -5.52 -2.02
CA ILE A 118 1.22 -5.93 -2.62
C ILE A 118 1.04 -7.43 -2.40
N GLU A 119 -0.07 -7.82 -1.78
CA GLU A 119 -0.41 -9.20 -1.47
C GLU A 119 -1.70 -9.60 -2.19
N ARG A 120 -1.66 -10.68 -2.98
CA ARG A 120 -2.88 -11.21 -3.60
C ARG A 120 -3.81 -11.76 -2.54
N THR A 121 -5.08 -11.36 -2.57
CA THR A 121 -6.09 -11.83 -1.61
C THR A 121 -7.37 -12.25 -2.31
N ARG A 122 -8.34 -12.74 -1.53
CA ARG A 122 -9.69 -12.98 -2.05
C ARG A 122 -10.38 -11.65 -2.37
N PRO A 123 -11.25 -11.62 -3.40
CA PRO A 123 -12.07 -10.46 -3.71
C PRO A 123 -12.87 -9.96 -2.52
N ARG A 124 -12.83 -8.66 -2.28
CA ARG A 124 -13.67 -7.97 -1.30
C ARG A 124 -14.12 -6.61 -1.85
N SER A 125 -15.43 -6.39 -1.89
CA SER A 125 -16.01 -5.12 -2.30
C SER A 125 -15.80 -4.08 -1.20
N ILE A 126 -15.28 -2.89 -1.56
CA ILE A 126 -15.19 -1.76 -0.61
C ILE A 126 -16.60 -1.29 -0.20
N ALA A 127 -17.58 -1.37 -1.10
CA ALA A 127 -18.94 -0.89 -0.84
C ALA A 127 -19.69 -1.71 0.22
N GLU A 128 -19.21 -2.93 0.52
CA GLU A 128 -19.80 -3.84 1.51
C GLU A 128 -19.03 -3.82 2.85
N MET A 129 -18.08 -2.90 3.01
CA MET A 129 -17.26 -2.78 4.22
C MET A 129 -17.80 -1.67 5.12
N ASP A 130 -17.86 -1.95 6.43
CA ASP A 130 -18.19 -0.95 7.46
C ASP A 130 -16.93 -0.42 8.16
N GLY A 131 -17.01 0.80 8.70
CA GLY A 131 -15.94 1.40 9.50
C GLY A 131 -16.05 2.92 9.65
N MET A 132 -14.98 3.53 10.13
CA MET A 132 -14.94 4.95 10.48
C MET A 132 -14.37 5.79 9.33
N GLU A 133 -15.10 6.81 8.89
CA GLU A 133 -14.59 7.78 7.91
C GLU A 133 -13.55 8.71 8.55
N LEU A 134 -12.39 8.82 7.93
CA LEU A 134 -11.34 9.77 8.25
C LEU A 134 -11.01 10.59 7.00
N ARG A 135 -10.59 11.85 7.18
CA ARG A 135 -10.23 12.73 6.06
C ARG A 135 -8.79 13.15 6.16
N ALA A 136 -8.08 13.09 5.03
CA ALA A 136 -6.73 13.60 4.91
C ALA A 136 -6.72 14.82 3.97
N ALA A 137 -6.05 15.87 4.42
CA ALA A 137 -5.71 17.08 3.67
C ALA A 137 -4.19 17.23 3.62
N GLY A 138 -3.68 18.10 2.75
CA GLY A 138 -2.24 18.36 2.67
C GLY A 138 -1.63 18.87 3.98
N SER A 139 -2.42 19.59 4.79
CA SER A 139 -2.05 20.11 6.12
C SER A 139 -2.31 19.15 7.27
N THR A 140 -2.84 17.94 7.01
CA THR A 140 -3.13 16.98 8.08
C THR A 140 -1.86 16.58 8.81
N GLU A 141 -1.93 16.65 10.14
CA GLU A 141 -0.87 16.21 11.04
C GLU A 141 -0.83 14.67 11.05
N VAL A 142 0.28 14.10 10.56
CA VAL A 142 0.38 12.68 10.25
C VAL A 142 0.27 11.80 11.48
N LYS A 143 0.84 12.21 12.63
CA LYS A 143 0.82 11.39 13.85
C LYS A 143 -0.57 11.38 14.47
N GLY A 144 -1.29 12.50 14.44
CA GLY A 144 -2.69 12.59 14.84
C GLY A 144 -3.60 11.67 14.00
N LEU A 145 -3.45 11.68 12.67
CA LEU A 145 -4.19 10.74 11.81
C LEU A 145 -3.79 9.28 12.09
N ALA A 146 -2.50 9.00 12.31
CA ALA A 146 -2.03 7.67 12.67
C ALA A 146 -2.62 7.18 14.01
N GLY A 147 -2.73 8.06 15.00
CA GLY A 147 -3.36 7.76 16.28
C GLY A 147 -4.85 7.41 16.15
N ALA A 148 -5.58 8.13 15.29
CA ALA A 148 -6.98 7.80 14.98
C ALA A 148 -7.12 6.44 14.29
N ILE A 149 -6.26 6.14 13.31
CA ILE A 149 -6.22 4.83 12.64
C ILE A 149 -5.92 3.72 13.65
N ALA A 150 -4.91 3.91 14.50
CA ALA A 150 -4.53 2.92 15.51
C ALA A 150 -5.64 2.69 16.54
N LYS A 151 -6.35 3.74 16.95
CA LYS A 151 -7.53 3.60 17.81
C LYS A 151 -8.60 2.74 17.15
N ASN A 152 -9.00 3.06 15.93
CA ASN A 152 -10.02 2.29 15.19
C ASN A 152 -9.61 0.83 15.01
N ALA A 153 -8.32 0.58 14.73
CA ALA A 153 -7.78 -0.77 14.58
C ALA A 153 -7.88 -1.60 15.87
N ARG A 154 -7.60 -1.01 17.04
CA ARG A 154 -7.79 -1.68 18.35
C ARG A 154 -9.26 -2.02 18.61
N ASP A 155 -10.16 -1.17 18.13
CA ASP A 155 -11.61 -1.41 18.17
C ASP A 155 -12.08 -2.41 17.09
N SER A 156 -11.15 -3.05 16.36
CA SER A 156 -11.43 -3.95 15.22
C SER A 156 -12.28 -3.31 14.11
N SER A 157 -12.23 -1.98 13.99
CA SER A 157 -12.96 -1.21 12.99
C SER A 157 -12.05 -0.82 11.83
N ASN A 158 -12.56 -0.93 10.60
CA ASN A 158 -11.86 -0.38 9.44
C ASN A 158 -11.83 1.15 9.51
N SER A 159 -10.86 1.76 8.84
CA SER A 159 -10.81 3.21 8.63
C SER A 159 -10.89 3.54 7.14
N PHE A 160 -11.81 4.42 6.76
CA PHE A 160 -12.00 4.89 5.38
C PHE A 160 -11.38 6.27 5.24
N ILE A 161 -10.13 6.32 4.79
CA ILE A 161 -9.40 7.58 4.64
C ILE A 161 -9.70 8.15 3.25
N VAL A 162 -10.44 9.25 3.21
CA VAL A 162 -10.73 10.00 1.97
C VAL A 162 -9.70 11.10 1.79
N ALA A 163 -9.06 11.14 0.62
CA ALA A 163 -8.03 12.10 0.29
C ALA A 163 -8.18 12.63 -1.14
N VAL A 164 -8.00 13.95 -1.31
CA VAL A 164 -7.98 14.59 -2.63
C VAL A 164 -6.65 15.32 -2.82
N GLY A 165 -5.95 14.99 -3.90
CA GLY A 165 -4.66 15.60 -4.26
C GLY A 165 -3.45 14.93 -3.62
N ALA A 166 -2.27 15.21 -4.19
CA ALA A 166 -1.06 14.45 -3.91
C ALA A 166 -0.57 14.56 -2.47
N ASN A 167 -0.60 15.76 -1.88
CA ASN A 167 -0.19 15.96 -0.49
C ASN A 167 -1.10 15.22 0.49
N SER A 168 -2.42 15.29 0.29
CA SER A 168 -3.41 14.59 1.11
C SER A 168 -3.22 13.07 1.07
N VAL A 169 -3.04 12.50 -0.13
CA VAL A 169 -2.79 11.05 -0.29
C VAL A 169 -1.47 10.67 0.39
N ASN A 170 -0.42 11.47 0.25
CA ASN A 170 0.85 11.22 0.92
C ASN A 170 0.72 11.23 2.46
N GLN A 171 -0.02 12.20 3.04
CA GLN A 171 -0.27 12.21 4.48
C GLN A 171 -1.06 10.98 4.93
N ALA A 172 -2.09 10.56 4.17
CA ALA A 172 -2.86 9.36 4.46
C ALA A 172 -1.96 8.11 4.51
N ILE A 173 -1.15 7.87 3.48
CA ILE A 173 -0.30 6.67 3.41
C ILE A 173 0.79 6.69 4.47
N LYS A 174 1.38 7.86 4.76
CA LYS A 174 2.32 8.01 5.89
C LYS A 174 1.65 7.70 7.22
N ALA A 175 0.44 8.20 7.44
CA ALA A 175 -0.29 7.95 8.68
C ALA A 175 -0.58 6.47 8.88
N VAL A 176 -0.94 5.73 7.82
CA VAL A 176 -1.07 4.26 7.88
C VAL A 176 0.26 3.60 8.25
N ALA A 177 1.36 3.98 7.59
CA ALA A 177 2.67 3.41 7.88
C ALA A 177 3.11 3.66 9.34
N ILE A 178 2.84 4.86 9.88
CA ILE A 178 3.08 5.16 11.31
C ILE A 178 2.13 4.36 12.20
N ALA A 179 0.85 4.28 11.88
CA ALA A 179 -0.13 3.53 12.68
C ALA A 179 0.26 2.04 12.82
N ARG A 180 0.82 1.43 11.76
CA ARG A 180 1.40 0.08 11.82
C ARG A 180 2.48 -0.04 12.89
N THR A 181 3.35 0.96 13.01
CA THR A 181 4.40 0.98 14.06
C THR A 181 3.83 1.13 15.47
N TYR A 182 2.73 1.88 15.64
CA TYR A 182 2.05 2.01 16.94
C TYR A 182 1.38 0.71 17.40
N LEU A 183 0.99 -0.14 16.46
CA LEU A 183 0.26 -1.37 16.70
C LEU A 183 1.16 -2.60 16.76
N ALA A 184 2.45 -2.45 16.42
CA ALA A 184 3.37 -3.57 16.27
C ALA A 184 3.53 -4.40 17.55
N ASP A 185 3.66 -3.74 18.69
CA ASP A 185 3.81 -4.38 20.00
C ASP A 185 2.51 -5.05 20.50
N GLU A 186 1.38 -4.76 19.85
CA GLU A 186 0.06 -5.33 20.14
C GLU A 186 -0.28 -6.52 19.23
N GLY A 187 0.58 -6.87 18.28
CA GLY A 187 0.34 -7.95 17.31
C GLY A 187 -0.76 -7.64 16.28
N ILE A 188 -1.13 -6.37 16.14
CA ILE A 188 -2.08 -5.90 15.13
C ILE A 188 -1.28 -5.31 13.96
N ASP A 189 -1.55 -5.78 12.74
CA ASP A 189 -1.02 -5.16 11.52
C ASP A 189 -2.15 -4.52 10.70
N LEU A 190 -1.78 -3.64 9.77
CA LEU A 190 -2.71 -2.94 8.89
C LEU A 190 -2.40 -3.26 7.44
N ARG A 191 -3.45 -3.64 6.71
CA ARG A 191 -3.43 -3.75 5.25
C ARG A 191 -4.47 -2.83 4.63
N CYS A 192 -4.27 -2.47 3.38
CA CYS A 192 -5.08 -1.46 2.73
C CYS A 192 -5.71 -1.95 1.43
N ARG A 193 -6.90 -1.44 1.16
CA ARG A 193 -7.58 -1.47 -0.13
C ARG A 193 -7.80 -0.04 -0.60
N THR A 194 -7.85 0.21 -1.89
CA THR A 194 -8.12 1.56 -2.41
C THR A 194 -9.10 1.57 -3.57
N SER A 195 -9.90 2.63 -3.65
CA SER A 195 -10.73 3.01 -4.79
C SER A 195 -10.42 4.46 -5.19
N ILE A 196 -10.84 4.81 -6.40
CA ILE A 196 -10.79 6.16 -6.93
C ILE A 196 -12.15 6.50 -7.51
N ASP A 197 -12.64 7.68 -7.17
CA ASP A 197 -13.96 8.17 -7.54
C ASP A 197 -13.84 9.60 -8.08
N ASP A 198 -14.65 9.94 -9.09
CA ASP A 198 -14.67 11.29 -9.65
C ASP A 198 -15.60 12.20 -8.83
N ILE A 199 -15.16 13.44 -8.58
CA ILE A 199 -15.92 14.41 -7.81
C ILE A 199 -16.76 15.24 -8.79
N GLY A 200 -18.08 15.07 -8.73
CA GLY A 200 -19.01 15.70 -9.66
C GLY A 200 -19.36 17.16 -9.35
N GLU A 201 -19.30 17.57 -8.08
CA GLU A 201 -19.81 18.87 -7.62
C GLU A 201 -18.93 19.49 -6.52
N GLY A 202 -19.11 20.79 -6.29
CA GLY A 202 -18.37 21.57 -5.28
C GLY A 202 -17.00 22.07 -5.74
N GLU A 203 -16.20 22.60 -4.81
CA GLU A 203 -14.90 23.24 -5.09
C GLU A 203 -13.87 22.29 -5.72
N LEU A 204 -14.05 20.98 -5.52
CA LEU A 204 -13.16 19.94 -6.05
C LEU A 204 -13.74 19.25 -7.29
N ALA A 205 -14.81 19.78 -7.89
CA ALA A 205 -15.42 19.24 -9.09
C ALA A 205 -14.39 19.03 -10.22
N GLY A 206 -14.47 17.90 -10.91
CA GLY A 206 -13.53 17.50 -11.96
C GLY A 206 -12.19 16.95 -11.46
N LYS A 207 -11.97 16.88 -10.13
CA LYS A 207 -10.87 16.13 -9.52
C LYS A 207 -11.36 14.72 -9.17
N SER A 208 -10.42 13.82 -8.91
CA SER A 208 -10.73 12.49 -8.37
C SER A 208 -10.33 12.41 -6.89
N SER A 209 -11.21 11.84 -6.06
CA SER A 209 -10.90 11.43 -4.70
C SER A 209 -10.34 10.02 -4.67
N VAL A 210 -9.40 9.78 -3.78
CA VAL A 210 -8.92 8.44 -3.44
C VAL A 210 -9.47 8.07 -2.08
N THR A 211 -10.03 6.87 -1.99
CA THR A 211 -10.41 6.27 -0.71
C THR A 211 -9.42 5.16 -0.40
N VAL A 212 -8.81 5.20 0.78
CA VAL A 212 -7.96 4.13 1.32
C VAL A 212 -8.69 3.50 2.50
N VAL A 213 -9.11 2.25 2.33
CA VAL A 213 -9.70 1.46 3.40
C VAL A 213 -8.59 0.71 4.12
N VAL A 214 -8.41 1.02 5.39
CA VAL A 214 -7.42 0.41 6.27
C VAL A 214 -8.11 -0.66 7.11
N GLU A 215 -7.64 -1.89 6.98
CA GLU A 215 -8.20 -3.07 7.65
C GLU A 215 -7.22 -3.57 8.71
N PRO A 216 -7.63 -3.67 9.99
CA PRO A 216 -6.84 -4.36 10.99
C PRO A 216 -6.80 -5.86 10.70
N ILE A 217 -5.63 -6.45 10.89
CA ILE A 217 -5.42 -7.90 10.94
C ILE A 217 -4.72 -8.25 12.24
N THR A 218 -5.28 -9.20 12.97
CA THR A 218 -4.68 -9.74 14.19
C THR A 218 -3.99 -11.05 13.84
N HIS A 219 -2.74 -11.19 14.26
CA HIS A 219 -1.97 -12.42 14.11
C HIS A 219 -2.15 -13.38 15.28
#